data_AF-A0A835Q0Y8-F1
#
_entry.id   AF-A0A835Q0Y8-F1
#
_cell.length_a   1.000
_cell.length_b   1.000
_cell.length_c   1.000
_cell.angle_alpha   90.00
_cell.angle_beta   90.00
_cell.angle_gamma   90.00
#
_symmetry.space_group_name_H-M   'P 1'
#
loop_
_entity.id
_entity.type
_entity.pdbx_description
1 polymer ?
#
loop_
_entity_poly.entity_id
_entity_poly.type
_entity_poly.pdbx_seq_one_letter_code
_entity_poly.pdbx_strand_id
1 'polypeptide(L)'
;MTYYFEDWFSITKQLRGSIINIFSDAGPDIRWVGDEQGAAGDPCWSPINRTSLQIGNASLESYLNTGDPRGTDWVPPECDVSIRPGWFWHESEKPKPLRQLLDIYYKSVGRNCVLLLNVPPNSSGLVSDADVERLKEFRRAIDKIFEKDLARGGIAKACSEGEASMAASRQRTFSMGTKGRTGRRRRIRKDGIGLSCGSWIRL
;
A
#
# COMPACT_ATOMS: atom_id res chain seq x y z
N MET A 1 29.23 1.33 -11.05
CA MET A 1 28.56 0.23 -11.77
C MET A 1 27.36 0.84 -12.49
N THR A 2 27.16 0.53 -13.77
CA THR A 2 26.02 1.05 -14.54
C THR A 2 25.16 -0.13 -14.97
N TYR A 3 23.86 -0.06 -14.72
CA TYR A 3 22.91 -1.11 -15.07
C TYR A 3 22.09 -0.70 -16.30
N TYR A 4 21.82 -1.67 -17.18
CA TYR A 4 21.00 -1.49 -18.38
C TYR A 4 19.54 -1.82 -18.10
N PHE A 5 18.91 -1.08 -17.18
CA PHE A 5 17.56 -1.38 -16.69
C PHE A 5 16.50 -1.46 -17.80
N GLU A 6 16.55 -0.55 -18.77
CA GLU A 6 15.60 -0.53 -19.88
C GLU A 6 15.68 -1.79 -20.75
N ASP A 7 16.88 -2.32 -20.98
CA ASP A 7 17.06 -3.56 -21.73
C ASP A 7 16.48 -4.75 -20.95
N TRP A 8 16.69 -4.80 -19.63
CA TRP A 8 16.15 -5.85 -18.77
C TRP A 8 14.63 -5.81 -18.69
N PHE A 9 14.05 -4.61 -18.59
CA PHE A 9 12.61 -4.41 -18.59
C PHE A 9 12.00 -4.84 -19.93
N SER A 10 12.62 -4.44 -21.04
CA SER A 10 12.19 -4.79 -22.40
C SER A 10 12.20 -6.31 -22.62
N ILE A 11 13.31 -6.99 -22.29
CA ILE A 11 13.43 -8.45 -22.42
C ILE A 11 12.39 -9.16 -21.54
N THR A 12 12.20 -8.71 -20.30
CA THR A 12 11.22 -9.32 -19.38
C THR A 12 9.80 -9.23 -19.95
N LYS A 13 9.41 -8.05 -20.44
CA LYS A 13 8.09 -7.84 -21.05
C LYS A 13 7.95 -8.58 -22.38
N GLN A 14 9.02 -8.74 -23.16
CA GLN A 14 9.01 -9.53 -24.39
C GLN A 14 8.76 -11.03 -24.10
N LEU A 15 9.44 -11.59 -23.11
CA LEU A 15 9.37 -13.03 -22.80
C LEU A 15 8.11 -13.43 -22.04
N ARG A 16 7.55 -12.53 -21.23
CA ARG A 16 6.48 -12.85 -20.27
C ARG A 16 5.21 -12.01 -20.44
N GLY A 17 5.23 -11.05 -21.37
CA GLY A 17 4.11 -10.16 -21.67
C GLY A 17 3.71 -9.28 -20.49
N SER A 18 2.44 -8.85 -20.49
CA SER A 18 1.84 -8.01 -19.44
C SER A 18 1.50 -8.76 -18.15
N ILE A 19 1.88 -10.04 -18.01
CA ILE A 19 1.56 -10.88 -16.85
C ILE A 19 2.48 -10.56 -15.67
N ILE A 20 3.72 -10.14 -15.95
CA ILE A 20 4.73 -9.86 -14.91
C ILE A 20 4.74 -8.37 -14.55
N ASN A 21 4.66 -8.11 -13.25
CA ASN A 21 4.98 -6.81 -12.66
C ASN A 21 6.48 -6.75 -12.37
N ILE A 22 7.09 -5.61 -12.71
CA ILE A 22 8.49 -5.32 -12.44
C ILE A 22 8.57 -4.33 -11.27
N PHE A 23 9.26 -4.77 -10.22
CA PHE A 23 9.59 -3.97 -9.05
C PHE A 23 10.95 -3.28 -9.24
N SER A 24 11.01 -1.99 -8.95
CA SER A 24 12.24 -1.24 -8.68
C SER A 24 11.88 0.07 -7.96
N ASP A 25 12.85 0.81 -7.42
CA ASP A 25 12.60 2.13 -6.81
C ASP A 25 11.78 3.08 -7.69
N ALA A 26 11.92 3.00 -9.02
CA ALA A 26 11.24 3.88 -9.98
C ALA A 26 10.20 3.15 -10.86
N GLY A 27 9.81 1.92 -10.54
CA GLY A 27 8.91 1.10 -11.35
C GLY A 27 9.62 0.25 -12.42
N PRO A 28 8.98 -0.10 -13.55
CA PRO A 28 7.85 0.59 -14.17
C PRO A 28 6.48 0.26 -13.58
N ASP A 29 6.29 -0.89 -12.93
CA ASP A 29 4.94 -1.34 -12.53
C ASP A 29 4.66 -1.10 -11.05
N ILE A 30 5.64 -1.33 -10.18
CA ILE A 30 5.54 -1.22 -8.72
C ILE A 30 6.83 -0.58 -8.21
N ARG A 31 6.72 0.31 -7.21
CA ARG A 31 7.87 0.95 -6.58
C ARG A 31 8.13 0.46 -5.17
N TRP A 32 9.39 0.45 -4.77
CA TRP A 32 9.73 0.37 -3.36
C TRP A 32 9.15 1.57 -2.61
N VAL A 33 8.64 1.34 -1.40
CA VAL A 33 8.08 2.41 -0.55
C VAL A 33 9.18 3.25 0.12
N GLY A 34 10.45 2.83 0.12
CA GLY A 34 11.52 3.60 0.75
C GLY A 34 11.76 3.26 2.22
N ASP A 35 11.23 2.15 2.72
CA ASP A 35 11.56 1.59 4.04
C ASP A 35 11.37 0.07 4.05
N GLU A 36 12.12 -0.63 4.91
CA GLU A 36 11.97 -2.08 5.17
C GLU A 36 11.18 -2.37 6.46
N GLN A 37 10.53 -1.35 7.03
CA GLN A 37 9.68 -1.49 8.22
C GLN A 37 8.23 -1.84 7.83
N GLY A 38 7.92 -1.83 6.53
CA GLY A 38 6.61 -2.10 5.97
C GLY A 38 5.62 -0.95 6.20
N ALA A 39 6.10 0.31 6.20
CA ALA A 39 5.31 1.47 6.62
C ALA A 39 5.31 2.63 5.60
N ALA A 40 4.26 2.67 4.77
CA ALA A 40 4.01 3.81 3.88
C ALA A 40 3.75 5.12 4.65
N GLY A 41 4.11 6.22 4.00
CA GLY A 41 3.85 7.58 4.48
C GLY A 41 2.36 7.91 4.56
N ASP A 42 2.04 9.04 5.17
CA ASP A 42 0.68 9.56 5.22
C ASP A 42 0.67 11.04 4.82
N PRO A 43 0.23 11.39 3.59
CA PRO A 43 -0.40 10.52 2.59
C PRO A 43 0.62 9.65 1.82
N CYS A 44 0.14 8.56 1.18
CA CYS A 44 0.90 7.76 0.23
C CYS A 44 0.19 7.66 -1.14
N TRP A 45 0.75 8.34 -2.14
CA TRP A 45 0.21 8.43 -3.50
C TRP A 45 0.76 7.30 -4.39
N SER A 46 -0.11 6.67 -5.18
CA SER A 46 0.33 5.79 -6.27
C SER A 46 1.02 6.52 -7.44
N PRO A 47 0.62 7.73 -7.85
CA PRO A 47 1.38 8.46 -8.86
C PRO A 47 2.74 8.96 -8.35
N ILE A 48 3.74 8.93 -9.24
CA ILE A 48 5.08 9.51 -9.06
C ILE A 48 5.57 10.11 -10.39
N ASN A 49 6.67 10.85 -10.39
CA ASN A 49 7.36 11.26 -11.61
C ASN A 49 8.63 10.42 -11.80
N ARG A 50 8.60 9.44 -12.70
CA ARG A 50 9.73 8.50 -12.91
C ARG A 50 10.97 9.19 -13.47
N THR A 51 10.78 10.25 -14.26
CA THR A 51 11.90 11.00 -14.87
C THR A 51 12.78 11.72 -13.84
N SER A 52 12.28 11.91 -12.63
CA SER A 52 13.00 12.54 -11.51
C SER A 52 13.63 11.52 -10.56
N LEU A 53 13.48 10.21 -10.84
CA LEU A 53 13.98 9.13 -9.99
C LEU A 53 15.15 8.41 -10.63
N GLN A 54 16.08 7.99 -9.77
CA GLN A 54 17.18 7.12 -10.14
C GLN A 54 17.12 5.88 -9.24
N ILE A 55 17.09 4.70 -9.86
CA ILE A 55 17.12 3.42 -9.13
C ILE A 55 18.44 3.30 -8.36
N GLY A 56 18.35 2.91 -7.09
CA GLY A 56 19.47 2.77 -6.16
C GLY A 56 19.89 4.07 -5.48
N ASN A 57 19.13 5.16 -5.61
CA ASN A 57 19.45 6.43 -4.95
C ASN A 57 18.72 6.57 -3.61
N ALA A 58 19.43 6.29 -2.52
CA ALA A 58 18.90 6.38 -1.15
C ALA A 58 18.38 7.77 -0.74
N SER A 59 18.80 8.86 -1.41
CA SER A 59 18.28 10.20 -1.10
C SER A 59 16.80 10.40 -1.47
N LEU A 60 16.19 9.44 -2.17
CA LEU A 60 14.81 9.52 -2.67
C LEU A 60 13.80 8.79 -1.77
N GLU A 61 14.22 8.13 -0.70
CA GLU A 61 13.35 7.34 0.20
C GLU A 61 12.10 8.10 0.66
N SER A 62 12.27 9.36 1.08
CA SER A 62 11.14 10.20 1.54
C SER A 62 10.11 10.48 0.42
N TYR A 63 10.58 10.66 -0.82
CA TYR A 63 9.70 10.85 -1.97
C TYR A 63 8.99 9.54 -2.34
N LEU A 64 9.69 8.40 -2.28
CA LEU A 64 9.10 7.09 -2.53
C LEU A 64 7.99 6.75 -1.53
N ASN A 65 8.22 7.09 -0.25
CA ASN A 65 7.34 6.79 0.88
C ASN A 65 6.01 7.52 0.82
N THR A 66 6.01 8.75 0.29
CA THR A 66 4.81 9.59 0.19
C THR A 66 4.22 9.62 -1.21
N GLY A 67 5.01 9.40 -2.26
CA GLY A 67 4.61 9.57 -3.65
C GLY A 67 4.27 11.03 -4.01
N ASP A 68 3.74 11.24 -5.21
CA ASP A 68 3.46 12.59 -5.73
C ASP A 68 2.02 12.71 -6.28
N PRO A 69 1.15 13.53 -5.67
CA PRO A 69 -0.22 13.74 -6.17
C PRO A 69 -0.28 14.39 -7.57
N ARG A 70 0.83 14.94 -8.05
CA ARG A 70 1.02 15.51 -9.39
C ARG A 70 1.87 14.61 -10.30
N GLY A 71 2.26 13.43 -9.82
CA GLY A 71 3.02 12.44 -10.59
C GLY A 71 2.32 12.05 -11.88
N THR A 72 3.11 11.87 -12.94
CA THR A 72 2.66 11.53 -14.29
C THR A 72 2.51 10.04 -14.50
N ASP A 73 3.25 9.24 -13.72
CA ASP A 73 3.36 7.80 -13.86
C ASP A 73 2.66 7.10 -12.71
N TRP A 74 1.81 6.11 -13.03
CA TRP A 74 1.12 5.33 -12.02
C TRP A 74 1.97 4.14 -11.59
N VAL A 75 2.68 4.26 -10.48
CA VAL A 75 3.58 3.23 -9.96
C VAL A 75 3.26 3.00 -8.48
N PRO A 76 2.26 2.18 -8.14
CA PRO A 76 1.86 1.95 -6.75
C PRO A 76 3.03 1.47 -5.86
N PRO A 77 3.03 1.85 -4.57
CA PRO A 77 4.07 1.46 -3.64
C PRO A 77 3.87 0.02 -3.14
N GLU A 78 5.00 -0.67 -2.96
CA GLU A 78 5.13 -1.94 -2.26
C GLU A 78 5.94 -1.74 -0.98
N CYS A 79 5.38 -2.24 0.11
CA CYS A 79 5.89 -2.19 1.46
C CYS A 79 6.41 -3.58 1.79
N ASP A 80 7.70 -3.76 1.65
CA ASP A 80 8.39 -5.00 1.92
C ASP A 80 8.90 -5.03 3.36
N VAL A 81 8.75 -6.18 4.02
CA VAL A 81 9.21 -6.37 5.39
C VAL A 81 9.35 -7.86 5.68
N SER A 82 10.36 -8.23 6.46
CA SER A 82 10.49 -9.60 6.95
C SER A 82 9.57 -9.88 8.13
N ILE A 83 9.02 -11.10 8.23
CA ILE A 83 8.32 -11.55 9.44
C ILE A 83 9.28 -11.64 10.64
N ARG A 84 10.59 -11.72 10.41
CA ARG A 84 11.67 -11.76 11.42
C ARG A 84 12.50 -10.46 11.40
N PRO A 85 13.45 -10.25 12.32
CA PRO A 85 14.41 -9.15 12.21
C PRO A 85 15.24 -9.20 10.92
N GLY A 86 15.78 -10.38 10.57
CA GLY A 86 16.53 -10.58 9.33
C GLY A 86 15.67 -11.03 8.14
N TRP A 87 16.19 -10.83 6.93
CA TRP A 87 15.62 -11.36 5.69
C TRP A 87 15.83 -12.86 5.54
N PHE A 88 16.93 -13.38 6.07
CA PHE A 88 17.27 -14.81 6.11
C PHE A 88 16.95 -15.40 7.48
N TRP A 89 16.84 -16.73 7.53
CA TRP A 89 16.51 -17.42 8.77
C TRP A 89 17.72 -17.50 9.71
N HIS A 90 17.49 -17.13 10.96
CA HIS A 90 18.42 -17.35 12.07
C HIS A 90 17.68 -18.02 13.23
N GLU A 91 18.31 -19.04 13.84
CA GLU A 91 17.70 -19.86 14.90
C GLU A 91 17.32 -19.05 16.15
N SER A 92 18.13 -18.04 16.48
CA SER A 92 17.92 -17.15 17.63
C SER A 92 16.76 -16.16 17.44
N GLU A 93 16.30 -15.96 16.20
CA GLU A 93 15.25 -15.02 15.89
C GLU A 93 13.85 -15.62 16.10
N LYS A 94 12.86 -14.73 16.25
CA LYS A 94 11.45 -15.10 16.37
C LYS A 94 10.61 -14.22 15.44
N PRO A 95 9.45 -14.69 14.97
CA PRO A 95 8.56 -13.86 14.18
C PRO A 95 8.02 -12.68 15.01
N LYS A 96 7.89 -11.52 14.36
CA LYS A 96 7.31 -10.28 14.89
C LYS A 96 5.95 -10.57 15.54
N PRO A 97 5.68 -10.06 16.76
CA PRO A 97 4.43 -10.30 17.47
C PRO A 97 3.22 -9.84 16.66
N LEU A 98 2.06 -10.48 16.88
CA LEU A 98 0.82 -10.19 16.15
C LEU A 98 0.45 -8.70 16.14
N ARG A 99 0.60 -8.01 17.28
CA ARG A 99 0.33 -6.56 17.37
C ARG A 99 1.19 -5.75 16.40
N GLN A 100 2.46 -6.11 16.23
CA GLN A 100 3.36 -5.42 15.31
C GLN A 100 2.98 -5.72 13.85
N LEU A 101 2.60 -6.95 13.53
CA LEU A 101 2.13 -7.29 12.17
C LEU A 101 0.83 -6.55 11.80
N LEU A 102 -0.08 -6.36 12.75
CA LEU A 102 -1.28 -5.54 12.55
C LEU A 102 -0.94 -4.06 12.36
N ASP A 103 0.00 -3.51 13.13
CA ASP A 103 0.48 -2.14 12.94
C ASP A 103 1.09 -1.93 11.54
N ILE A 104 1.92 -2.89 11.09
CA ILE A 104 2.44 -2.94 9.72
C ILE A 104 1.29 -2.98 8.71
N TYR A 105 0.28 -3.83 8.91
CA TYR A 105 -0.87 -3.94 8.00
C TYR A 105 -1.60 -2.60 7.83
N TYR A 106 -1.85 -1.90 8.94
CA TYR A 106 -2.51 -0.58 8.90
C TYR A 106 -1.62 0.49 8.27
N LYS A 107 -0.31 0.43 8.48
CA LYS A 107 0.66 1.37 7.90
C LYS A 107 1.08 1.04 6.46
N SER A 108 0.71 -0.12 5.93
CA SER A 108 0.94 -0.52 4.54
C SER A 108 -0.38 -0.59 3.76
N VAL A 109 -1.10 -1.71 3.87
CA VAL A 109 -2.39 -1.94 3.20
C VAL A 109 -3.41 -0.85 3.54
N GLY A 110 -3.46 -0.42 4.80
CA GLY A 110 -4.30 0.68 5.25
C GLY A 110 -3.92 2.05 4.67
N ARG A 111 -2.71 2.19 4.12
CA ARG A 111 -2.14 3.42 3.52
C ARG A 111 -1.86 3.29 2.02
N ASN A 112 -2.69 2.51 1.30
CA ASN A 112 -2.60 2.41 -0.17
C ASN A 112 -1.29 1.76 -0.69
N CYS A 113 -0.68 0.90 0.11
CA CYS A 113 0.51 0.13 -0.24
C CYS A 113 0.21 -1.36 -0.37
N VAL A 114 0.90 -2.05 -1.27
CA VAL A 114 0.88 -3.52 -1.32
C VAL A 114 1.87 -4.04 -0.28
N LEU A 115 1.44 -4.92 0.63
CA LEU A 115 2.33 -5.52 1.64
C LEU A 115 2.98 -6.79 1.08
N LEU A 116 4.32 -6.81 1.01
CA LEU A 116 5.13 -7.98 0.71
C LEU A 116 5.82 -8.47 2.00
N LEU A 117 5.29 -9.54 2.59
CA LEU A 117 5.83 -10.12 3.82
C LEU A 117 6.77 -11.28 3.52
N ASN A 118 8.07 -11.10 3.79
CA ASN A 118 9.06 -12.17 3.67
C ASN A 118 8.96 -13.19 4.81
N VAL A 119 9.11 -14.47 4.47
CA VAL A 119 9.05 -15.60 5.39
C VAL A 119 10.20 -16.55 5.05
N PRO A 120 11.32 -16.50 5.79
CA PRO A 120 12.51 -17.24 5.39
C PRO A 120 12.41 -18.73 5.77
N PRO A 121 12.70 -19.65 4.83
CA PRO A 121 12.90 -21.06 5.14
C PRO A 121 14.09 -21.27 6.09
N ASN A 122 13.99 -22.24 6.98
CA ASN A 122 15.06 -22.65 7.89
C ASN A 122 16.12 -23.52 7.17
N SER A 123 17.11 -24.00 7.91
CA SER A 123 18.18 -24.85 7.38
C SER A 123 17.73 -26.20 6.82
N SER A 124 16.52 -26.68 7.15
CA SER A 124 15.93 -27.87 6.54
C SER A 124 15.10 -27.55 5.29
N GLY A 125 15.07 -26.29 4.85
CA GLY A 125 14.30 -25.84 3.67
C GLY A 125 12.81 -25.69 3.94
N LEU A 126 12.38 -25.63 5.22
CA LEU A 126 10.98 -25.53 5.63
C LEU A 126 10.71 -24.17 6.30
N VAL A 127 9.49 -23.66 6.16
CA VAL A 127 9.04 -22.54 6.99
C VAL A 127 8.86 -23.04 8.43
N SER A 128 9.40 -22.32 9.41
CA SER A 128 9.31 -22.75 10.81
C SER A 128 7.86 -22.77 11.31
N ASP A 129 7.50 -23.73 12.17
CA ASP A 129 6.16 -23.84 12.73
C ASP A 129 5.71 -22.56 13.43
N ALA A 130 6.63 -21.86 14.11
CA ALA A 130 6.38 -20.58 14.75
C ALA A 130 5.95 -19.49 13.75
N ASP A 131 6.57 -19.46 12.56
CA ASP A 131 6.21 -18.49 11.52
C ASP A 131 4.87 -18.86 10.88
N VAL A 132 4.63 -20.15 10.62
CA VAL A 132 3.34 -20.66 10.11
C VAL A 132 2.20 -20.30 11.06
N GLU A 133 2.35 -20.56 12.36
CA GLU A 133 1.33 -20.23 13.34
C GLU A 133 1.10 -18.72 13.46
N ARG A 134 2.17 -17.91 13.42
CA ARG A 134 2.03 -16.45 13.41
C ARG A 134 1.30 -15.93 12.17
N LEU A 135 1.54 -16.50 10.99
CA LEU A 135 0.82 -16.14 9.76
C LEU A 135 -0.67 -16.48 9.85
N LYS A 136 -1.00 -17.65 10.41
CA LYS A 136 -2.40 -18.04 10.66
C LYS A 136 -3.07 -17.11 11.67
N GLU A 137 -2.39 -16.77 12.77
CA GLU A 137 -2.87 -15.78 13.75
C GLU A 137 -3.15 -14.44 13.09
N PHE A 138 -2.21 -13.97 12.27
CA PHE A 138 -2.33 -12.70 11.57
C PHE A 138 -3.52 -12.68 10.61
N ARG A 139 -3.70 -13.75 9.82
CA ARG A 139 -4.87 -13.87 8.93
C ARG A 139 -6.18 -13.88 9.71
N ARG A 140 -6.27 -14.68 10.79
CA ARG A 140 -7.47 -14.74 11.64
C ARG A 140 -7.81 -13.38 12.24
N ALA A 141 -6.80 -12.61 12.66
CA ALA A 141 -7.00 -11.28 13.20
C ALA A 141 -7.57 -10.32 12.15
N ILE A 142 -6.97 -10.26 10.95
CA ILE A 142 -7.46 -9.44 9.83
C ILE A 142 -8.90 -9.82 9.48
N ASP A 143 -9.19 -11.11 9.32
CA ASP A 143 -10.54 -11.59 9.01
C ASP A 143 -11.54 -11.15 10.07
N LYS A 144 -11.17 -11.24 11.35
CA LYS A 144 -12.05 -10.84 12.44
C LYS A 144 -12.30 -9.34 12.49
N ILE A 145 -11.27 -8.53 12.25
CA ILE A 145 -11.36 -7.06 12.26
C ILE A 145 -12.29 -6.56 11.15
N PHE A 146 -12.16 -7.12 9.94
CA PHE A 146 -12.91 -6.69 8.77
C PHE A 146 -14.14 -7.56 8.44
N GLU A 147 -14.51 -8.48 9.36
CA GLU A 147 -15.65 -9.40 9.21
C GLU A 147 -16.96 -8.65 8.96
N LYS A 148 -17.18 -7.57 9.71
CA LYS A 148 -18.43 -6.83 9.72
C LYS A 148 -18.18 -5.35 9.41
N ASP A 149 -18.63 -4.92 8.23
CA ASP A 149 -18.73 -3.52 7.87
C ASP A 149 -19.92 -2.87 8.59
N LEU A 150 -19.64 -2.14 9.67
CA LEU A 150 -20.64 -1.43 10.47
C LEU A 150 -21.26 -0.23 9.75
N ALA A 151 -20.60 0.29 8.70
CA ALA A 151 -21.13 1.39 7.89
C ALA A 151 -22.03 0.90 6.74
N ARG A 152 -22.06 -0.41 6.49
CA ARG A 152 -22.85 -1.00 5.40
C ARG A 152 -24.34 -0.72 5.60
N GLY A 153 -24.95 -0.05 4.64
CA GLY A 153 -26.36 0.36 4.70
C GLY A 153 -26.62 1.64 5.51
N GLY A 154 -25.57 2.27 6.06
CA GLY A 154 -25.66 3.58 6.67
C GLY A 154 -25.99 4.68 5.67
N ILE A 155 -26.73 5.70 6.12
CA ILE A 155 -27.04 6.88 5.30
C ILE A 155 -25.97 7.93 5.55
N ALA A 156 -25.13 8.19 4.55
CA ALA A 156 -24.21 9.33 4.57
C ALA A 156 -24.90 10.59 4.05
N LYS A 157 -24.80 11.69 4.80
CA LYS A 157 -25.16 13.04 4.31
C LYS A 157 -23.86 13.78 4.00
N ALA A 158 -23.77 14.34 2.80
CA ALA A 158 -22.62 15.13 2.37
C ALA A 158 -23.09 16.50 1.90
N CYS A 159 -22.28 17.52 2.14
CA CYS A 159 -22.40 18.84 1.51
C CYS A 159 -21.26 18.97 0.50
N SER A 160 -21.53 19.47 -0.70
CA SER A 160 -20.48 19.75 -1.67
C SER A 160 -19.82 21.08 -1.32
N GLU A 161 -18.63 21.05 -0.75
CA GLU A 161 -17.70 22.18 -0.82
C GLU A 161 -16.82 21.98 -2.06
N GLY A 162 -17.32 22.42 -3.20
CA GLY A 162 -16.51 22.60 -4.40
C GLY A 162 -16.30 24.09 -4.62
N GLU A 163 -15.06 24.54 -4.74
CA GLU A 163 -14.77 25.84 -5.33
C GLU A 163 -15.51 25.95 -6.67
N ALA A 164 -16.30 27.01 -6.80
CA ALA A 164 -17.25 27.21 -7.87
C ALA A 164 -16.57 27.22 -9.24
N SER A 165 -16.81 26.18 -10.05
CA SER A 165 -17.10 26.29 -11.49
C SER A 165 -17.33 24.90 -12.09
N MET A 166 -18.49 24.31 -11.83
CA MET A 166 -19.17 23.42 -12.78
C MET A 166 -20.61 23.22 -12.29
N ALA A 167 -21.56 23.42 -13.20
CA ALA A 167 -22.99 23.49 -12.91
C ALA A 167 -23.51 22.31 -12.07
N ALA A 168 -24.15 22.65 -10.95
CA ALA A 168 -24.82 21.73 -10.07
C ALA A 168 -26.09 21.20 -10.74
N SER A 169 -26.16 19.87 -10.95
CA SER A 169 -27.43 19.18 -10.83
C SER A 169 -27.21 17.77 -10.31
N ARG A 170 -28.09 17.37 -9.38
CA ARG A 170 -28.30 16.04 -8.79
C ARG A 170 -27.53 15.73 -7.50
N GLN A 171 -28.28 15.86 -6.39
CA GLN A 171 -28.08 15.03 -5.20
C GLN A 171 -27.90 13.57 -5.63
N ARG A 172 -26.78 12.96 -5.27
CA ARG A 172 -26.55 11.53 -5.47
C ARG A 172 -26.39 10.87 -4.11
N THR A 173 -27.33 10.01 -3.77
CA THR A 173 -27.21 9.05 -2.68
C THR A 173 -26.06 8.11 -3.03
N PHE A 174 -24.98 8.13 -2.25
CA PHE A 174 -23.91 7.14 -2.38
C PHE A 174 -24.15 6.02 -1.37
N SER A 175 -24.28 4.79 -1.87
CA SER A 175 -24.17 3.60 -1.03
C SER A 175 -22.68 3.42 -0.70
N MET A 176 -22.33 3.49 0.58
CA MET A 176 -20.99 3.12 1.04
C MET A 176 -20.81 1.61 0.79
N GLY A 177 -19.84 1.27 -0.05
CA GLY A 177 -19.43 -0.10 -0.30
C GLY A 177 -17.91 -0.17 -0.23
N THR A 178 -17.40 -1.13 0.51
CA THR A 178 -15.96 -1.36 0.77
C THR A 178 -15.17 -1.88 -0.44
N LYS A 179 -15.78 -2.00 -1.62
CA LYS A 179 -15.09 -2.38 -2.86
C LYS A 179 -14.82 -1.15 -3.74
N GLY A 180 -13.67 -0.54 -3.55
CA GLY A 180 -13.16 0.44 -4.50
C GLY A 180 -12.68 -0.25 -5.79
N ARG A 181 -13.42 -0.07 -6.90
CA ARG A 181 -12.99 -0.48 -8.26
C ARG A 181 -11.66 0.22 -8.61
N THR A 182 -10.65 -0.56 -8.99
CA THR A 182 -9.29 -0.13 -9.34
C THR A 182 -9.14 0.45 -10.76
N GLY A 183 -10.24 0.66 -11.50
CA GLY A 183 -10.21 1.08 -12.92
C GLY A 183 -10.42 2.56 -13.22
N ARG A 184 -10.56 3.45 -12.23
CA ARG A 184 -10.68 4.91 -12.44
C ARG A 184 -9.73 5.66 -11.52
N ARG A 185 -9.01 6.65 -12.06
CA ARG A 185 -8.15 7.59 -11.31
C ARG A 185 -8.91 8.08 -10.08
N ARG A 186 -8.48 7.68 -8.88
CA ARG A 186 -9.03 8.23 -7.64
C ARG A 186 -8.42 9.61 -7.42
N ARG A 187 -9.25 10.65 -7.47
CA ARG A 187 -8.90 11.99 -6.99
C ARG A 187 -9.61 12.20 -5.67
N ILE A 188 -8.98 11.77 -4.58
CA ILE A 188 -9.40 12.03 -3.21
C ILE A 188 -8.26 12.81 -2.58
N ARG A 189 -8.49 14.08 -2.19
CA ARG A 189 -7.41 15.00 -1.77
C ARG A 189 -7.40 15.31 -0.28
N LYS A 190 -8.48 15.00 0.46
CA LYS A 190 -8.62 15.09 1.92
C LYS A 190 -10.01 14.56 2.28
N ASP A 191 -10.10 13.40 2.93
CA ASP A 191 -11.35 12.92 3.51
C ASP A 191 -11.25 13.05 5.03
N GLY A 192 -12.06 13.92 5.63
CA GLY A 192 -12.31 13.92 7.06
C GLY A 192 -13.58 13.12 7.33
N ILE A 193 -13.52 12.10 8.18
CA ILE A 193 -14.71 11.36 8.62
C ILE A 193 -15.29 12.11 9.83
N GLY A 194 -16.27 12.98 9.60
CA GLY A 194 -17.02 13.67 10.65
C GLY A 194 -18.34 12.96 10.95
N LEU A 195 -18.54 12.54 12.19
CA LEU A 195 -19.86 12.13 12.69
C LEU A 195 -20.58 13.38 13.22
N SER A 196 -21.74 13.67 12.63
CA SER A 196 -22.66 14.79 12.92
C SER A 196 -22.39 16.12 12.18
N CYS A 197 -23.47 16.62 11.58
CA CYS A 197 -23.56 17.96 11.03
C CYS A 197 -23.63 18.94 12.21
N GLY A 198 -22.51 19.59 12.54
CA GLY A 198 -22.50 20.68 13.53
C GLY A 198 -21.26 20.78 14.44
N SER A 199 -20.42 19.75 14.54
CA SER A 199 -19.16 19.85 15.29
C SER A 199 -18.08 19.00 14.67
N TRP A 200 -16.99 19.63 14.24
CA TRP A 200 -15.79 18.93 13.79
C TRP A 200 -15.12 18.29 15.00
N ILE A 201 -15.38 17.01 15.24
CA ILE A 201 -14.50 16.20 16.09
C ILE A 201 -13.33 15.76 15.21
N ARG A 202 -12.16 16.32 15.47
CA ARG A 202 -10.89 15.85 14.92
C ARG A 202 -10.50 14.63 15.76
N LEU A 203 -10.64 13.43 15.19
CA LEU A 203 -10.07 12.21 15.75
C LEU A 203 -8.55 12.19 15.49
#